data_AF-A0AAV4KTH4-F1
#
_entry.id   AF-A0AAV4KTH4-F1
#
_cell.length_a   1.000
_cell.length_b   1.000
_cell.length_c   1.000
_cell.angle_alpha   90.00
_cell.angle_beta   90.00
_cell.angle_gamma   90.00
#
_symmetry.space_group_name_H-M   'P 1'
#
loop_
_entity.id
_entity.type
_entity.pdbx_description
1 polymer ?
#
loop_
_entity_poly.entity_id
_entity_poly.type
_entity_poly.pdbx_seq_one_letter_code
_entity_poly.pdbx_strand_id
1 'polypeptide(L)' 'MQVWAIEEAVLARWQPRIRARRRARAEAEGFVFHTRARFGFAAPTGSSDDPRVRWTTQDLPGEVARELFAA' A
#
# COMPACT_ATOMS: atom_id res chain seq x y z
N MET A 1 2.04 20.83 -25.81
CA MET A 1 2.02 21.05 -24.34
C MET A 1 0.68 20.69 -23.69
N GLN A 2 -0.49 21.09 -24.21
CA GLN A 2 -1.79 20.78 -23.57
C GLN A 2 -2.22 19.30 -23.60
N VAL A 3 -1.87 18.54 -24.63
CA VAL A 3 -2.27 17.12 -24.76
C VAL A 3 -1.66 16.26 -23.64
N TRP A 4 -0.38 16.46 -23.34
CA TRP A 4 0.31 15.76 -22.25
C TRP A 4 -0.28 16.08 -20.87
N ALA A 5 -0.68 17.33 -20.64
CA ALA A 5 -1.34 17.71 -19.38
C ALA A 5 -2.70 17.01 -19.19
N ILE A 6 -3.44 16.77 -20.27
CA ILE A 6 -4.72 16.03 -20.23
C ILE A 6 -4.45 14.54 -19.98
N GLU A 7 -3.47 13.95 -20.67
CA GLU A 7 -3.08 12.55 -20.46
C GLU A 7 -2.64 12.29 -19.02
N GLU A 8 -1.77 13.15 -18.47
CA GLU A 8 -1.34 13.07 -17.06
C GLU A 8 -2.52 13.18 -16.09
N ALA A 9 -3.44 14.12 -16.33
CA ALA A 9 -4.63 14.28 -15.48
C ALA A 9 -5.56 13.06 -15.54
N VAL A 10 -5.73 12.45 -16.71
CA VAL A 10 -6.52 11.23 -16.89
C VAL A 10 -5.86 10.04 -16.19
N LEU A 11 -4.54 9.88 -16.34
CA LEU A 11 -3.77 8.83 -15.66
C LEU A 11 -3.81 9.00 -14.14
N ALA A 12 -3.64 10.23 -13.64
CA ALA A 12 -3.69 10.54 -12.22
C ALA A 12 -5.05 10.24 -11.59
N ARG A 13 -6.15 10.56 -12.31
CA ARG A 13 -7.53 10.38 -11.80
C ARG A 13 -8.11 9.00 -12.11
N TRP A 14 -7.46 8.21 -12.96
CA TRP A 14 -7.97 6.99 -13.57
C TRP A 14 -8.89 6.16 -12.64
N GLN A 15 -10.09 5.87 -13.15
CA GLN A 15 -11.16 5.13 -12.48
C GLN A 15 -11.56 5.66 -11.08
N PRO A 16 -11.97 6.93 -10.97
CA PRO A 16 -12.21 7.56 -9.66
C PRO A 16 -13.33 6.87 -8.87
N ARG A 17 -14.40 6.42 -9.56
CA ARG A 17 -15.52 5.71 -8.92
C ARG A 17 -15.13 4.33 -8.40
N ILE A 18 -14.24 3.62 -9.11
CA ILE A 18 -13.77 2.29 -8.68
C ILE A 18 -12.85 2.46 -7.48
N ARG A 19 -11.93 3.43 -7.50
CA ARG A 19 -11.06 3.73 -6.37
C ARG A 19 -11.86 4.12 -5.12
N ALA A 20 -12.86 5.00 -5.27
CA ALA A 20 -13.75 5.37 -4.16
C ALA A 20 -14.49 4.16 -3.59
N ARG A 21 -15.06 3.29 -4.44
CA ARG A 21 -15.73 2.06 -4.02
C ARG A 21 -14.79 1.10 -3.29
N ARG A 22 -13.55 0.94 -3.78
CA ARG A 22 -12.54 0.06 -3.17
C ARG A 22 -12.06 0.58 -1.83
N ARG A 23 -11.87 1.90 -1.69
CA ARG A 23 -11.55 2.56 -0.41
C ARG A 23 -12.66 2.32 0.61
N ALA A 24 -13.91 2.65 0.27
CA ALA A 24 -15.03 2.45 1.18
C ALA A 24 -15.18 0.98 1.60
N ARG A 25 -14.97 0.04 0.68
CA ARG A 25 -14.97 -1.40 0.99
C ARG A 25 -13.83 -1.79 1.94
N ALA A 26 -12.61 -1.31 1.70
CA ALA A 26 -11.47 -1.59 2.57
C ALA A 26 -11.66 -1.04 3.98
N GLU A 27 -12.24 0.15 4.11
CA GLU A 27 -12.56 0.77 5.41
C GLU A 27 -13.67 0.01 6.16
N ALA A 28 -14.61 -0.62 5.46
CA ALA A 28 -15.71 -1.37 6.04
C ALA A 28 -15.38 -2.85 6.36
N GLU A 29 -14.69 -3.54 5.43
CA GLU A 29 -14.48 -5.00 5.48
C GLU A 29 -13.02 -5.39 5.79
N GLY A 30 -12.08 -4.44 5.73
CA GLY A 30 -10.65 -4.74 5.75
C GLY A 30 -10.07 -5.00 4.35
N PHE A 31 -8.77 -5.32 4.29
CA PHE A 31 -8.05 -5.52 3.04
C PHE A 31 -6.84 -6.44 3.21
N VAL A 32 -6.37 -7.01 2.09
CA VAL A 32 -5.12 -7.78 2.06
C VAL A 32 -3.97 -6.82 1.80
N PHE A 33 -3.00 -6.79 2.72
CA PHE A 33 -1.74 -6.10 2.54
C PHE A 33 -0.67 -7.08 2.10
N HIS A 34 -0.21 -6.92 0.85
CA HIS A 34 0.93 -7.65 0.32
C HIS A 34 2.09 -6.70 0.09
N THR A 35 3.19 -6.91 0.80
CA THR A 35 4.37 -6.07 0.68
C THR A 35 5.66 -6.87 0.78
N ARG A 36 6.75 -6.19 0.44
CA ARG A 36 8.10 -6.64 0.68
C ARG A 36 8.75 -5.72 1.70
N ALA A 37 9.00 -6.23 2.90
CA ALA A 37 9.62 -5.49 3.99
C ALA A 37 10.91 -6.17 4.46
N ARG A 38 11.85 -5.38 4.98
CA ARG A 38 13.07 -5.89 5.59
C ARG A 38 12.86 -5.97 7.10
N PHE A 39 12.94 -7.17 7.65
CA PHE A 39 12.79 -7.43 9.09
C PHE A 39 14.07 -7.99 9.68
N GLY A 40 14.40 -7.55 10.90
CA GLY A 40 15.56 -7.98 11.70
C GLY A 40 16.09 -6.84 12.56
N PHE A 41 17.21 -7.07 13.23
CA PHE A 41 17.86 -6.07 14.08
C PHE A 41 19.04 -5.43 13.35
N ALA A 42 19.53 -4.30 13.86
CA ALA A 42 20.83 -3.79 13.43
C ALA A 42 21.91 -4.77 13.93
N ALA A 43 22.43 -5.62 13.03
CA ALA A 43 23.36 -6.69 13.37
C ALA A 43 24.42 -6.87 12.27
N PRO A 44 25.59 -7.49 12.58
CA PRO A 44 26.59 -7.83 11.57
C PRO A 44 26.01 -8.73 10.48
N THR A 45 26.47 -8.52 9.24
CA THR A 45 26.05 -9.32 8.08
C THR A 45 26.32 -10.80 8.29
N GLY A 46 25.35 -11.64 7.96
CA GLY A 46 25.45 -13.11 8.11
C GLY A 46 25.14 -13.63 9.51
N SER A 47 24.90 -12.76 10.50
CA SER A 47 24.43 -13.19 11.82
C SER A 47 22.97 -13.68 11.77
N SER A 48 22.53 -14.37 12.83
CA SER A 48 21.11 -14.76 12.98
C SER A 48 20.19 -13.55 12.84
N ASP A 49 20.58 -12.44 13.47
CA ASP A 49 19.78 -11.21 13.60
C ASP A 49 19.87 -10.26 12.39
N ASP A 50 20.74 -10.57 11.41
CA ASP A 50 20.93 -9.80 10.17
C ASP A 50 19.59 -9.57 9.45
N PRO A 51 19.23 -8.32 9.12
CA PRO A 51 17.90 -8.01 8.64
C PRO A 51 17.72 -8.42 7.18
N ARG A 52 16.64 -9.15 6.90
CA ARG A 52 16.40 -9.76 5.60
C ARG A 52 15.07 -9.33 5.01
N VAL A 53 15.05 -9.26 3.69
CA VAL A 53 13.84 -8.97 2.95
C VAL A 53 12.91 -10.18 2.98
N ARG A 54 11.64 -9.93 3.27
CA ARG A 54 10.56 -10.91 3.34
C ARG A 54 9.36 -10.39 2.57
N TRP A 55 8.68 -11.33 1.93
CA TRP A 55 7.33 -11.10 1.45
C TRP A 55 6.37 -11.34 2.61
N THR A 56 5.42 -10.43 2.77
CA THR A 56 4.43 -10.49 3.83
C THR A 56 3.08 -10.23 3.20
N THR A 57 2.16 -11.16 3.43
CA THR A 57 0.75 -11.04 3.05
C THR A 57 -0.05 -11.16 4.34
N GLN A 58 -0.85 -10.15 4.65
CA GLN A 58 -1.68 -10.14 5.86
C GLN A 58 -3.06 -9.58 5.56
N ASP A 59 -4.06 -10.12 6.23
CA ASP A 59 -5.39 -9.51 6.30
C ASP A 59 -5.36 -8.43 7.38
N LEU A 60 -5.68 -7.18 7.01
CA LEU A 60 -5.71 -6.04 7.91
C LEU A 60 -7.15 -5.54 8.11
N PRO A 61 -7.51 -5.12 9.33
CA PRO A 61 -8.86 -4.61 9.62
C PRO A 61 -9.08 -3.25 8.97
N GLY A 62 -10.35 -2.89 8.76
CA GLY A 62 -10.73 -1.63 8.11
C GLY A 62 -10.36 -0.36 8.87
N GLU A 63 -10.09 -0.44 10.17
CA GLU A 63 -9.42 0.60 10.95
C GLU A 63 -8.10 1.07 10.32
N VAL A 64 -7.24 0.13 9.96
CA VAL A 64 -5.94 0.45 9.36
C VAL A 64 -6.13 1.11 8.00
N ALA A 65 -7.14 0.70 7.22
CA ALA A 65 -7.45 1.35 5.95
C ALA A 65 -7.87 2.82 6.16
N ARG A 66 -8.68 3.10 7.18
CA ARG A 66 -9.12 4.48 7.52
C ARG A 66 -7.92 5.37 7.86
N GLU A 67 -7.00 4.86 8.69
CA GLU A 67 -5.77 5.59 9.04
C GLU A 67 -4.88 5.84 7.83
N LEU A 68 -4.63 4.80 7.02
CA LEU A 68 -3.78 4.90 5.83
C LEU A 68 -4.26 5.90 4.80
N PHE A 69 -5.57 6.05 4.62
CA PHE A 69 -6.12 7.01 3.67
C PHE A 69 -6.41 8.40 4.26
N ALA A 70 -6.18 8.59 5.56
CA ALA A 70 -6.26 9.90 6.23
C ALA A 70 -4.90 10.61 6.24
N ALA A 71 -3.80 9.85 6.19
CA ALA A 71 -2.43 10.33 6.03
C ALA A 71 -2.17 10.87 4.60
#